data_AF-A0A5B0PZA4-F1
#
_entry.id   AF-A0A5B0PZA4-F1
#
_cell.length_a   1.000
_cell.length_b   1.000
_cell.length_c   1.000
_cell.angle_alpha   90.00
_cell.angle_beta   90.00
_cell.angle_gamma   90.00
#
_symmetry.space_group_name_H-M   'P 1'
#
loop_
_entity.id
_entity.type
_entity.pdbx_description
1 polymer ?
#
loop_
_entity_poly.entity_id
_entity_poly.type
_entity_poly.pdbx_seq_one_letter_code
_entity_poly.pdbx_strand_id
1 'polypeptide(L)'
;MCSFCDEILPIHPSARFIKLNQYLTGLREARPRFSTHNPNALHLPFPRVADHCRLHRAEQDLIPIGLQRGWPMTIDFAGLASRVASHQSYLRQIVLQEIPSVHFDLALENWNSLGPRKVQSMAHEMSTFHVEQPGYYGVQGFRVIMQTLHWIFKSPGIPLHNAMSNEYVMRKVLVAEVAKCLIAEDLGLSITDPKLQEHLEDSRVFGSVLFP
;
A
#
# COMPACT_ATOMS: atom_id res chain seq x y z
N MET A 1 -16.67 -1.31 23.16
CA MET A 1 -16.98 -0.45 22.00
C MET A 1 -15.95 0.66 21.92
N CYS A 2 -15.63 1.10 20.71
CA CYS A 2 -14.73 2.21 20.44
C CYS A 2 -15.37 3.53 20.89
N SER A 3 -14.64 4.37 21.62
CA SER A 3 -15.14 5.66 22.08
C SER A 3 -15.44 6.65 20.94
N PHE A 4 -14.93 6.46 19.72
CA PHE A 4 -15.07 7.46 18.65
C PHE A 4 -16.04 7.04 17.54
N CYS A 5 -16.14 5.75 17.20
CA CYS A 5 -16.99 5.26 16.11
C CYS A 5 -18.11 4.31 16.56
N ASP A 6 -18.21 3.98 17.84
CA ASP A 6 -19.22 3.08 18.41
C ASP A 6 -19.16 1.62 17.93
N GLU A 7 -18.17 1.24 17.13
CA GLU A 7 -17.95 -0.15 16.71
C GLU A 7 -17.33 -1.01 17.82
N ILE A 8 -17.34 -2.32 17.62
CA ILE A 8 -16.68 -3.27 18.52
C ILE A 8 -15.16 -3.04 18.46
N LEU A 9 -14.47 -3.36 19.57
CA LEU A 9 -13.02 -3.31 19.63
C LEU A 9 -12.47 -4.73 19.41
N PRO A 10 -11.26 -4.87 18.84
CA PRO A 10 -10.61 -6.15 18.71
C PRO A 10 -10.48 -6.85 20.07
N ILE A 11 -10.59 -8.17 20.08
CA ILE A 11 -10.50 -9.00 21.31
C ILE A 11 -9.10 -8.88 21.93
N HIS A 12 -8.07 -8.84 21.08
CA HIS A 12 -6.67 -8.72 21.47
C HIS A 12 -6.04 -7.49 20.80
N PRO A 13 -6.33 -6.28 21.31
CA PRO A 13 -5.81 -5.05 20.72
C PRO A 13 -4.29 -5.00 20.80
N SER A 14 -3.65 -4.44 19.78
CA SER A 14 -2.19 -4.25 19.80
C SER A 14 -1.78 -3.21 20.84
N ALA A 15 -0.53 -3.29 21.30
CA ALA A 15 0.05 -2.26 22.17
C ALA A 15 0.01 -0.86 21.52
N ARG A 16 0.09 -0.79 20.18
CA ARG A 16 -0.04 0.46 19.42
C ARG A 16 -1.45 1.02 19.56
N PHE A 17 -2.48 0.20 19.39
CA PHE A 17 -3.86 0.61 19.57
C PHE A 17 -4.12 1.10 21.01
N ILE A 18 -3.67 0.34 22.02
CA ILE A 18 -3.86 0.70 23.43
C ILE A 18 -3.27 2.08 23.72
N LYS A 19 -2.01 2.32 23.31
CA LYS A 19 -1.34 3.61 23.50
C LYS A 19 -2.07 4.76 22.79
N LEU A 20 -2.49 4.56 21.54
CA LEU A 20 -3.20 5.58 20.77
C LEU A 20 -4.58 5.88 21.38
N ASN A 21 -5.29 4.85 21.82
CA ASN A 21 -6.58 4.99 22.48
C ASN A 21 -6.45 5.81 23.77
N GLN A 22 -5.51 5.45 24.65
CA GLN A 22 -5.24 6.20 25.89
C GLN A 22 -4.87 7.66 25.62
N TYR A 23 -4.05 7.91 24.61
CA TYR A 23 -3.67 9.26 24.22
C TYR A 23 -4.89 10.09 23.80
N LEU A 24 -5.71 9.58 22.88
CA LEU A 24 -6.86 10.31 22.34
C LEU A 24 -7.96 10.53 23.37
N THR A 25 -8.25 9.53 24.21
CA THR A 25 -9.29 9.67 25.26
C THR A 25 -8.84 10.60 26.39
N GLY A 26 -7.52 10.77 26.60
CA GLY A 26 -6.94 11.69 27.59
C GLY A 26 -6.83 13.15 27.14
N LEU A 27 -7.13 13.47 25.87
CA LEU A 27 -7.08 14.85 25.38
C LEU A 27 -8.16 15.71 26.05
N ARG A 28 -7.80 16.92 26.48
CA ARG A 28 -8.76 17.89 27.07
C ARG A 28 -9.88 18.29 26.10
N GLU A 29 -9.60 18.20 24.80
CA GLU A 29 -10.55 18.48 23.72
C GLU A 29 -11.57 17.36 23.52
N ALA A 30 -11.30 16.14 24.01
CA ALA A 30 -12.22 15.03 23.90
C ALA A 30 -13.42 15.28 24.80
N ARG A 31 -14.58 15.54 24.19
CA ARG A 31 -15.84 15.80 24.91
C ARG A 31 -16.77 14.60 24.79
N PRO A 32 -17.58 14.30 25.82
CA PRO A 32 -18.64 13.31 25.69
C PRO A 32 -19.55 13.63 24.50
N ARG A 33 -19.85 12.60 23.71
CA ARG A 33 -20.85 12.65 22.64
C ARG A 33 -22.06 11.86 23.10
N PHE A 34 -23.26 12.35 22.77
CA PHE A 34 -24.46 11.55 22.98
C PHE A 34 -24.43 10.30 22.09
N SER A 35 -24.59 9.12 22.71
CA SER A 35 -24.81 7.85 22.02
C SER A 35 -25.74 7.00 22.87
N THR A 36 -26.76 6.41 22.25
CA THR A 36 -27.74 5.55 22.92
C THR A 36 -27.16 4.19 23.32
N HIS A 37 -26.08 3.77 22.67
CA HIS A 37 -25.48 2.44 22.84
C HIS A 37 -24.06 2.49 23.42
N ASN A 38 -23.38 3.65 23.38
CA ASN A 38 -22.01 3.79 23.89
C ASN A 38 -21.92 4.87 24.97
N PRO A 39 -21.92 4.51 26.27
CA PRO A 39 -21.81 5.48 27.36
C PRO A 39 -20.44 6.18 27.41
N ASN A 40 -19.42 5.61 26.75
CA ASN A 40 -18.06 6.15 26.69
C ASN A 40 -17.78 6.87 25.36
N ALA A 41 -18.83 7.28 24.64
CA ALA A 41 -18.68 7.98 23.38
C ALA A 41 -18.06 9.36 23.58
N LEU A 42 -17.02 9.63 22.80
CA LEU A 42 -16.27 10.88 22.78
C LEU A 42 -16.28 11.47 21.38
N HIS A 43 -16.22 12.79 21.32
CA HIS A 43 -16.07 13.55 20.10
C HIS A 43 -14.68 14.18 20.04
N LEU A 44 -14.00 13.92 18.93
CA LEU A 44 -12.81 14.63 18.45
C LEU A 44 -12.97 14.82 16.93
N PRO A 45 -12.34 15.85 16.33
CA PRO A 45 -12.37 16.04 14.89
C PRO A 45 -11.90 14.78 14.14
N PHE A 46 -12.60 14.41 13.07
CA PHE A 46 -12.32 13.18 12.31
C PHE A 46 -10.84 12.93 11.99
N PRO A 47 -10.05 13.93 11.53
CA PRO A 47 -8.63 13.71 11.24
C PRO A 47 -7.80 13.23 12.44
N ARG A 48 -8.22 13.55 13.68
CA ARG A 48 -7.54 13.11 14.91
C ARG A 48 -7.81 11.64 15.24
N VAL A 49 -8.97 11.12 14.86
CA VAL A 49 -9.43 9.77 15.21
C VAL A 49 -9.38 8.81 14.03
N ALA A 50 -9.17 9.30 12.81
CA ALA A 50 -9.19 8.49 11.59
C ALA A 50 -8.20 7.31 11.68
N ASP A 51 -6.96 7.55 12.10
CA ASP A 51 -5.95 6.50 12.24
C ASP A 51 -6.28 5.50 13.35
N HIS A 52 -6.87 5.97 14.45
CA HIS A 52 -7.32 5.12 15.55
C HIS A 52 -8.45 4.18 15.10
N CYS A 53 -9.48 4.74 14.46
CA CYS A 53 -10.61 4.00 13.93
C CYS A 53 -10.16 3.01 12.85
N ARG A 54 -9.27 3.44 11.95
CA ARG A 54 -8.68 2.57 10.92
C ARG A 54 -7.92 1.40 11.54
N LEU A 55 -7.12 1.65 12.58
CA LEU A 55 -6.31 0.63 13.22
C LEU A 55 -7.17 -0.46 13.90
N HIS A 56 -8.17 -0.11 14.71
CA HIS A 56 -8.95 -1.15 15.40
C HIS A 56 -9.83 -1.97 14.46
N ARG A 57 -10.39 -1.35 13.40
CA ARG A 57 -11.12 -2.07 12.35
C ARG A 57 -10.20 -3.07 11.65
N ALA A 58 -8.98 -2.64 11.35
CA ALA A 58 -8.00 -3.52 10.75
C ALA A 58 -7.60 -4.65 11.70
N GLU A 59 -7.36 -4.38 12.98
CA GLU A 59 -7.06 -5.41 13.98
C GLU A 59 -8.22 -6.41 14.19
N GLN A 60 -9.46 -5.95 14.08
CA GLN A 60 -10.64 -6.78 14.26
C GLN A 60 -10.94 -7.66 13.05
N ASP A 61 -10.91 -7.09 11.83
CA ASP A 61 -11.43 -7.75 10.64
C ASP A 61 -10.32 -8.11 9.64
N LEU A 62 -9.41 -7.18 9.38
CA LEU A 62 -8.44 -7.30 8.29
C LEU A 62 -7.22 -8.16 8.62
N ILE A 63 -6.65 -8.03 9.83
CA ILE A 63 -5.49 -8.80 10.27
C ILE A 63 -5.82 -10.31 10.31
N PRO A 64 -6.97 -10.75 10.86
CA PRO A 64 -7.36 -12.16 10.79
C PRO A 64 -7.46 -12.70 9.36
N ILE A 65 -8.01 -11.91 8.42
CA ILE A 65 -8.06 -12.30 7.00
C ILE A 65 -6.65 -12.42 6.42
N GLY A 66 -5.76 -11.46 6.71
CA GLY A 66 -4.38 -11.52 6.24
C GLY A 66 -3.63 -12.75 6.75
N LEU A 67 -3.82 -13.12 8.02
CA LEU A 67 -3.26 -14.35 8.58
C LEU A 67 -3.79 -15.61 7.89
N GLN A 68 -5.10 -15.68 7.61
CA GLN A 68 -5.70 -16.80 6.88
C GLN A 68 -5.17 -16.91 5.45
N ARG A 69 -4.88 -15.77 4.81
CA ARG A 69 -4.30 -15.69 3.46
C ARG A 69 -2.77 -15.86 3.44
N GLY A 70 -2.12 -16.01 4.59
CA GLY A 70 -0.68 -16.21 4.70
C GLY A 70 0.16 -14.93 4.55
N TRP A 71 -0.43 -13.74 4.70
CA TRP A 71 0.32 -12.48 4.60
C TRP A 71 1.23 -12.25 5.81
N PRO A 72 2.44 -11.70 5.59
CA PRO A 72 3.43 -11.55 6.65
C PRO A 72 3.01 -10.49 7.67
N MET A 73 3.16 -10.83 8.96
CA MET A 73 3.02 -9.88 10.07
C MET A 73 4.29 -9.08 10.34
N THR A 74 5.41 -9.52 9.78
CA THR A 74 6.73 -8.90 9.89
C THR A 74 7.45 -9.00 8.55
N ILE A 75 8.04 -7.91 8.10
CA ILE A 75 8.82 -7.86 6.86
C ILE A 75 10.25 -7.41 7.19
N ASP A 76 11.24 -8.11 6.65
CA ASP A 76 12.63 -7.65 6.68
C ASP A 76 12.85 -6.57 5.60
N PHE A 77 12.62 -5.32 5.98
CA PHE A 77 12.87 -4.19 5.09
C PHE A 77 14.36 -3.92 4.83
N ALA A 78 15.27 -4.45 5.66
CA ALA A 78 16.70 -4.28 5.44
C ALA A 78 17.19 -5.15 4.27
N GLY A 79 16.69 -6.38 4.18
CA GLY A 79 16.96 -7.29 3.04
C GLY A 79 16.15 -6.99 1.78
N LEU A 80 15.08 -6.20 1.87
CA LEU A 80 14.13 -5.99 0.78
C LEU A 80 14.77 -5.42 -0.50
N ALA A 81 15.72 -4.48 -0.38
CA ALA A 81 16.40 -3.89 -1.54
C ALA A 81 17.12 -4.96 -2.39
N SER A 82 17.72 -5.97 -1.76
CA SER A 82 18.38 -7.07 -2.48
C SER A 82 17.38 -7.92 -3.26
N ARG A 83 16.20 -8.19 -2.69
CA ARG A 83 15.12 -8.94 -3.35
C ARG A 83 14.55 -8.16 -4.54
N VAL A 84 14.36 -6.86 -4.39
CA VAL A 84 13.94 -6.00 -5.51
C VAL A 84 14.98 -6.03 -6.64
N ALA A 85 16.27 -5.97 -6.29
CA ALA A 85 17.37 -6.01 -7.26
C ALA A 85 17.49 -7.35 -8.00
N SER A 86 17.18 -8.49 -7.36
CA SER A 86 17.21 -9.79 -8.04
C SER A 86 16.19 -9.91 -9.19
N HIS A 87 15.15 -9.06 -9.22
CA HIS A 87 14.18 -9.03 -10.31
C HIS A 87 14.53 -8.05 -11.45
N GLN A 88 15.71 -7.41 -11.42
CA GLN A 88 16.10 -6.41 -12.43
C GLN A 88 15.95 -6.89 -13.88
N SER A 89 16.33 -8.14 -14.18
CA SER A 89 16.22 -8.71 -15.54
C SER A 89 14.77 -8.82 -16.00
N TYR A 90 13.88 -9.29 -15.12
CA TYR A 90 12.44 -9.37 -15.38
C TYR A 90 11.84 -7.97 -15.62
N LEU A 91 12.15 -7.00 -14.76
CA LEU A 91 11.65 -5.62 -14.89
C LEU A 91 12.13 -4.94 -16.18
N ARG A 92 13.35 -5.25 -16.65
CA ARG A 92 13.84 -4.76 -17.95
C ARG A 92 13.01 -5.31 -19.10
N GLN A 93 12.67 -6.60 -19.09
CA GLN A 93 11.82 -7.19 -20.14
C GLN A 93 10.44 -6.53 -20.19
N ILE A 94 9.86 -6.15 -19.04
CA ILE A 94 8.60 -5.40 -18.96
C ILE A 94 8.75 -4.03 -19.65
N VAL A 95 9.79 -3.27 -19.29
CA VAL A 95 10.04 -1.93 -19.83
C VAL A 95 10.29 -1.96 -21.34
N LEU A 96 11.01 -2.98 -21.82
CA LEU A 96 11.27 -3.23 -23.23
C LEU A 96 10.08 -3.84 -23.98
N GLN A 97 8.98 -4.14 -23.28
CA GLN A 97 7.78 -4.79 -23.81
C GLN A 97 8.06 -6.17 -24.45
N GLU A 98 9.10 -6.86 -23.97
CA GLU A 98 9.44 -8.22 -24.37
C GLU A 98 8.49 -9.24 -23.73
N ILE A 99 7.88 -8.88 -22.59
CA ILE A 99 6.86 -9.66 -21.90
C ILE A 99 5.65 -8.78 -21.54
N PRO A 100 4.43 -9.36 -21.51
CA PRO A 100 3.22 -8.58 -21.25
C PRO A 100 3.10 -8.13 -19.79
N SER A 101 2.50 -6.96 -19.59
CA SER A 101 2.19 -6.40 -18.27
C SER A 101 0.90 -5.60 -18.33
N VAL A 102 -0.11 -6.04 -17.58
CA VAL A 102 -1.38 -5.31 -17.43
C VAL A 102 -1.15 -3.91 -16.84
N HIS A 103 -0.17 -3.76 -15.95
CA HIS A 103 0.19 -2.46 -15.38
C HIS A 103 0.81 -1.53 -16.42
N PHE A 104 1.65 -2.06 -17.30
CA PHE A 104 2.23 -1.30 -18.41
C PHE A 104 1.15 -0.86 -19.40
N ASP A 105 0.28 -1.78 -19.81
CA ASP A 105 -0.80 -1.50 -20.76
C ASP A 105 -1.74 -0.40 -20.23
N LEU A 106 -2.16 -0.50 -18.97
CA LEU A 106 -2.99 0.51 -18.31
C LEU A 106 -2.27 1.86 -18.18
N ALA A 107 -0.97 1.86 -17.86
CA ALA A 107 -0.19 3.09 -17.77
C ALA A 107 -0.09 3.78 -19.15
N LEU A 108 0.17 3.01 -20.20
CA LEU A 108 0.27 3.51 -21.56
C LEU A 108 -1.09 4.02 -22.08
N GLU A 109 -2.18 3.29 -21.83
CA GLU A 109 -3.54 3.72 -22.17
C GLU A 109 -3.90 5.05 -21.48
N ASN A 110 -3.63 5.17 -20.17
CA ASN A 110 -3.85 6.41 -19.44
C ASN A 110 -3.02 7.57 -20.00
N TRP A 111 -1.75 7.31 -20.31
CA TRP A 111 -0.86 8.31 -20.90
C TRP A 111 -1.38 8.83 -22.25
N ASN A 112 -1.81 7.91 -23.11
CA ASN A 112 -2.32 8.25 -24.45
C ASN A 112 -3.68 8.95 -24.41
N SER A 113 -4.59 8.52 -23.52
CA SER A 113 -5.95 9.04 -23.44
C SER A 113 -6.04 10.41 -22.75
N LEU A 114 -5.25 10.64 -21.71
CA LEU A 114 -5.31 11.86 -20.90
C LEU A 114 -4.21 12.87 -21.26
N GLY A 115 -3.11 12.40 -21.85
CA GLY A 115 -1.93 13.18 -22.17
C GLY A 115 -1.02 13.46 -20.97
N PRO A 116 0.27 13.80 -21.20
CA PRO A 116 1.29 13.91 -20.16
C PRO A 116 0.93 14.86 -19.01
N ARG A 117 0.34 16.02 -19.33
CA ARG A 117 -0.01 17.03 -18.32
C ARG A 117 -1.08 16.54 -17.34
N LYS A 118 -2.06 15.79 -17.83
CA LYS A 118 -3.20 15.36 -17.01
C LYS A 118 -2.85 14.15 -16.16
N VAL A 119 -2.11 13.18 -16.70
CA VAL A 119 -1.65 12.01 -15.94
C VAL A 119 -0.64 12.37 -14.84
N GLN A 120 0.04 13.50 -14.96
CA GLN A 120 0.95 14.03 -13.95
C GLN A 120 0.30 15.11 -13.06
N SER A 121 -1.01 15.34 -13.19
CA SER A 121 -1.72 16.31 -12.35
C SER A 121 -1.94 15.75 -10.94
N MET A 122 -1.90 16.63 -9.93
CA MET A 122 -2.18 16.24 -8.54
C MET A 122 -3.53 15.53 -8.37
N ALA A 123 -4.55 15.97 -9.13
CA ALA A 123 -5.86 15.34 -9.11
C ALA A 123 -5.82 13.88 -9.60
N HIS A 124 -5.07 13.61 -10.67
CA HIS A 124 -4.92 12.26 -11.20
C HIS A 124 -4.04 11.39 -10.31
N GLU A 125 -2.96 11.94 -9.75
CA GLU A 125 -2.13 11.23 -8.78
C GLU A 125 -2.96 10.78 -7.57
N MET A 126 -3.80 11.68 -7.04
CA MET A 126 -4.69 11.35 -5.92
C MET A 126 -5.69 10.24 -6.28
N SER A 127 -6.28 10.28 -7.48
CA SER A 127 -7.24 9.26 -7.90
C SER A 127 -6.60 7.89 -8.19
N THR A 128 -5.31 7.87 -8.55
CA THR A 128 -4.59 6.66 -8.95
C THR A 128 -3.53 6.23 -7.94
N PHE A 129 -3.52 6.81 -6.74
CA PHE A 129 -2.53 6.52 -5.70
C PHE A 129 -2.56 5.05 -5.27
N HIS A 130 -3.74 4.44 -5.21
CA HIS A 130 -3.89 3.03 -4.84
C HIS A 130 -3.13 2.08 -5.78
N VAL A 131 -2.93 2.44 -7.05
CA VAL A 131 -2.17 1.64 -8.03
C VAL A 131 -0.70 1.53 -7.63
N GLU A 132 -0.18 2.54 -6.93
CA GLU A 132 1.22 2.61 -6.47
C GLU A 132 1.44 1.86 -5.16
N GLN A 133 0.39 1.32 -4.53
CA GLN A 133 0.51 0.62 -3.26
C GLN A 133 0.98 -0.82 -3.49
N PRO A 134 2.12 -1.24 -2.90
CA PRO A 134 2.74 -2.54 -3.14
C PRO A 134 2.10 -3.66 -2.30
N GLY A 135 0.77 -3.67 -2.16
CA GLY A 135 0.05 -4.65 -1.35
C GLY A 135 0.46 -4.64 0.12
N TYR A 136 0.66 -5.81 0.72
CA TYR A 136 1.03 -5.94 2.13
C TYR A 136 2.41 -5.36 2.46
N TYR A 137 3.23 -4.96 1.50
CA TYR A 137 4.48 -4.26 1.76
C TYR A 137 4.30 -2.83 2.28
N GLY A 138 3.09 -2.26 2.09
CA GLY A 138 2.72 -0.96 2.64
C GLY A 138 3.61 0.20 2.15
N VAL A 139 3.57 1.30 2.90
CA VAL A 139 4.28 2.54 2.55
C VAL A 139 5.79 2.40 2.77
N GLN A 140 6.22 1.62 3.77
CA GLN A 140 7.64 1.34 4.00
C GLN A 140 8.24 0.57 2.83
N GLY A 141 7.55 -0.46 2.35
CA GLY A 141 7.98 -1.22 1.19
C GLY A 141 7.99 -0.37 -0.08
N PHE A 142 6.98 0.48 -0.29
CA PHE A 142 6.97 1.43 -1.40
C PHE A 142 8.25 2.28 -1.42
N ARG A 143 8.66 2.82 -0.28
CA ARG A 143 9.87 3.65 -0.17
C ARG A 143 11.12 2.87 -0.58
N VAL A 144 11.29 1.64 -0.07
CA VAL A 144 12.46 0.81 -0.39
C VAL A 144 12.45 0.39 -1.86
N ILE A 145 11.29 -0.02 -2.39
CA ILE A 145 11.11 -0.39 -3.80
C ILE A 145 11.48 0.78 -4.70
N MET A 146 10.91 1.97 -4.47
CA MET A 146 11.19 3.16 -5.29
C MET A 146 12.66 3.58 -5.22
N GLN A 147 13.28 3.57 -4.04
CA GLN A 147 14.71 3.88 -3.92
C GLN A 147 15.57 2.88 -4.69
N THR A 148 15.23 1.60 -4.63
CA THR A 148 15.96 0.55 -5.33
C THR A 148 15.76 0.66 -6.84
N LEU A 149 14.53 0.90 -7.32
CA LEU A 149 14.24 1.11 -8.74
C LEU A 149 15.03 2.31 -9.30
N HIS A 150 15.07 3.43 -8.57
CA HIS A 150 15.88 4.59 -8.93
C HIS A 150 17.36 4.25 -9.06
N TRP A 151 17.88 3.33 -8.23
CA TRP A 151 19.27 2.88 -8.31
C TRP A 151 19.50 1.93 -9.50
N ILE A 152 18.65 0.92 -9.67
CA ILE A 152 18.71 -0.09 -10.74
C ILE A 152 18.64 0.56 -12.13
N PHE A 153 17.78 1.56 -12.28
CA PHE A 153 17.52 2.27 -13.52
C PHE A 153 18.17 3.65 -13.55
N LYS A 154 19.18 3.89 -12.69
CA LYS A 154 19.93 5.14 -12.67
C LYS A 154 20.74 5.28 -13.96
N SER A 155 20.16 5.92 -14.95
CA SER A 155 20.86 6.31 -16.17
C SER A 155 20.36 7.68 -16.60
N PRO A 156 21.09 8.76 -16.25
CA PRO A 156 20.69 10.11 -16.63
C PRO A 156 20.50 10.19 -18.15
N GLY A 157 19.30 10.59 -18.57
CA GLY A 157 18.99 10.80 -19.99
C GLY A 157 18.63 9.55 -20.80
N ILE A 158 18.63 8.34 -20.21
CA ILE A 158 18.12 7.15 -20.90
C ILE A 158 16.64 6.98 -20.52
N PRO A 159 15.70 7.17 -21.47
CA PRO A 159 14.30 6.92 -21.20
C PRO A 159 14.06 5.41 -21.03
N LEU A 160 13.26 5.04 -20.03
CA LEU A 160 12.73 3.69 -19.89
C LEU A 160 11.73 3.39 -21.01
N HIS A 161 10.95 4.39 -21.42
CA HIS A 161 10.00 4.26 -22.51
C HIS A 161 10.00 5.53 -23.37
N ASN A 162 9.79 5.37 -24.68
CA ASN A 162 9.85 6.49 -25.63
C ASN A 162 8.76 7.55 -25.40
N ALA A 163 7.60 7.15 -24.88
CA ALA A 163 6.47 8.07 -24.69
C ALA A 163 6.29 8.57 -23.25
N MET A 164 6.65 7.75 -22.25
CA MET A 164 6.33 7.99 -20.84
C MET A 164 7.57 8.39 -20.05
N SER A 165 7.43 9.32 -19.11
CA SER A 165 8.55 9.67 -18.21
C SER A 165 8.97 8.49 -17.35
N ASN A 166 10.28 8.36 -17.06
CA ASN A 166 10.82 7.28 -16.21
C ASN A 166 10.11 7.18 -14.85
N GLU A 167 9.84 8.32 -14.22
CA GLU A 167 9.18 8.37 -12.91
C GLU A 167 7.76 7.75 -12.99
N TYR A 168 6.97 8.14 -14.00
CA TYR A 168 5.65 7.57 -14.25
C TYR A 168 5.70 6.04 -14.48
N VAL A 169 6.67 5.56 -15.26
CA VAL A 169 6.88 4.11 -15.47
C VAL A 169 7.21 3.40 -14.16
N MET A 170 8.12 3.96 -13.35
CA MET A 170 8.48 3.39 -12.06
C MET A 170 7.26 3.26 -11.14
N ARG A 171 6.50 4.35 -10.95
CA ARG A 171 5.37 4.38 -10.02
C ARG A 171 4.16 3.57 -10.50
N LYS A 172 3.79 3.69 -11.77
CA LYS A 172 2.55 3.08 -12.30
C LYS A 172 2.72 1.66 -12.83
N VAL A 173 3.96 1.25 -13.10
CA VAL A 173 4.25 -0.09 -13.62
C VAL A 173 5.14 -0.86 -12.66
N LEU A 174 6.38 -0.39 -12.45
CA LEU A 174 7.41 -1.21 -11.84
C LEU A 174 7.18 -1.48 -10.36
N VAL A 175 6.56 -0.55 -9.62
CA VAL A 175 6.20 -0.80 -8.21
C VAL A 175 5.24 -1.99 -8.09
N ALA A 176 4.22 -2.06 -8.95
CA ALA A 176 3.25 -3.14 -8.92
C ALA A 176 3.86 -4.47 -9.38
N GLU A 177 4.69 -4.46 -10.44
CA GLU A 177 5.38 -5.68 -10.89
C GLU A 177 6.39 -6.19 -9.86
N VAL A 178 7.16 -5.31 -9.21
CA VAL A 178 8.04 -5.69 -8.10
C VAL A 178 7.23 -6.30 -6.96
N ALA A 179 6.13 -5.67 -6.57
CA ALA A 179 5.27 -6.19 -5.50
C ALA A 179 4.74 -7.58 -5.85
N LYS A 180 4.33 -7.84 -7.09
CA LYS A 180 3.92 -9.18 -7.54
C LYS A 180 5.05 -10.19 -7.43
N CYS A 181 6.27 -9.85 -7.84
CA CYS A 181 7.43 -10.74 -7.69
C CYS A 181 7.68 -11.10 -6.23
N LEU A 182 7.70 -10.10 -5.36
CA LEU A 182 7.93 -10.28 -3.93
C LEU A 182 6.80 -11.11 -3.27
N ILE A 183 5.55 -10.87 -3.65
CA ILE A 183 4.40 -11.63 -3.17
C ILE A 183 4.48 -13.09 -3.63
N ALA A 184 4.88 -13.31 -4.87
CA ALA A 184 5.07 -14.66 -5.42
C ALA A 184 6.13 -15.42 -4.64
N GLU A 185 7.26 -14.78 -4.32
CA GLU A 185 8.32 -15.39 -3.50
C GLU A 185 7.83 -15.75 -2.10
N ASP A 186 7.16 -14.82 -1.42
CA ASP A 186 6.72 -15.01 -0.04
C ASP A 186 5.67 -16.13 0.08
N LEU A 187 4.79 -16.27 -0.92
CA LEU A 187 3.72 -17.26 -0.95
C LEU A 187 4.11 -18.56 -1.68
N GLY A 188 5.32 -18.64 -2.23
CA GLY A 188 5.78 -19.79 -3.03
C GLY A 188 4.97 -20.01 -4.31
N LEU A 189 4.48 -18.93 -4.93
CA LEU A 189 3.66 -18.96 -6.15
C LEU A 189 4.51 -18.68 -7.40
N SER A 190 4.00 -19.09 -8.56
CA SER A 190 4.55 -18.65 -9.85
C SER A 190 4.17 -17.19 -10.11
N ILE A 191 5.05 -16.40 -10.76
CA ILE A 191 4.75 -15.02 -11.18
C ILE A 191 3.55 -14.92 -12.14
N THR A 192 3.20 -16.03 -12.80
CA THR A 192 2.05 -16.14 -13.70
C THR A 192 0.77 -16.62 -12.99
N ASP A 193 0.83 -16.86 -11.67
CA ASP A 193 -0.34 -17.31 -10.92
C ASP A 193 -1.42 -16.21 -10.92
N PRO A 194 -2.66 -16.51 -11.37
CA PRO A 194 -3.72 -15.52 -11.47
C PRO A 194 -4.10 -14.91 -10.11
N LYS A 195 -3.83 -15.58 -8.99
CA LYS A 195 -4.14 -15.09 -7.64
C LYS A 195 -3.20 -13.99 -7.17
N LEU A 196 -2.05 -13.78 -7.82
CA LEU A 196 -1.12 -12.72 -7.41
C LEU A 196 -1.73 -11.33 -7.50
N GLN A 197 -2.56 -11.09 -8.51
CA GLN A 197 -3.25 -9.81 -8.63
C GLN A 197 -4.21 -9.59 -7.46
N GLU A 198 -4.97 -10.62 -7.10
CA GLU A 198 -5.86 -10.58 -5.93
C GLU A 198 -5.08 -10.32 -4.64
N HIS A 199 -3.97 -11.04 -4.43
CA HIS A 199 -3.12 -10.81 -3.28
C HIS A 199 -2.53 -9.40 -3.25
N LEU A 200 -2.07 -8.86 -4.37
CA LEU A 200 -1.56 -7.50 -4.46
C LEU A 200 -2.64 -6.49 -4.06
N GLU A 201 -3.85 -6.61 -4.60
CA GLU A 201 -4.92 -5.63 -4.42
C GLU A 201 -5.57 -5.72 -3.03
N ASP A 202 -5.96 -6.91 -2.59
CA ASP A 202 -6.66 -7.13 -1.33
C ASP A 202 -5.78 -6.82 -0.12
N SER A 203 -4.46 -6.95 -0.28
CA SER A 203 -3.51 -6.72 0.81
C SER A 203 -3.06 -5.26 0.97
N ARG A 204 -3.48 -4.33 0.10
CA ARG A 204 -3.09 -2.91 0.16
C ARG A 204 -3.45 -2.25 1.48
N VAL A 205 -4.71 -2.43 1.92
CA VAL A 205 -5.17 -1.85 3.19
C VAL A 205 -4.39 -2.48 4.35
N PHE A 206 -4.13 -3.78 4.30
CA PHE A 206 -3.37 -4.51 5.32
C PHE A 206 -1.96 -3.94 5.44
N GLY A 207 -1.24 -3.80 4.32
CA GLY A 207 0.09 -3.22 4.29
C GLY A 207 0.12 -1.78 4.76
N SER A 208 -0.87 -0.96 4.38
CA SER A 208 -0.96 0.44 4.81
C SER A 208 -1.15 0.62 6.32
N VAL A 209 -1.70 -0.38 7.00
CA VAL A 209 -1.95 -0.35 8.44
C VAL A 209 -0.76 -0.90 9.22
N LEU A 210 -0.25 -2.06 8.80
CA LEU A 210 0.84 -2.77 9.47
C LEU A 210 2.22 -2.15 9.18
N PHE A 211 2.43 -1.65 7.96
CA PHE A 211 3.70 -1.08 7.51
C PHE A 211 3.53 0.33 6.92
N PRO A 212 3.07 1.29 7.74
CA PRO A 212 2.85 2.70 7.35
C PRO A 212 4.16 3.48 7.19
#